data_AF-A0A661SW41-F1
#
_entry.id   AF-A0A661SW41-F1
#
_cell.length_a   1.000
_cell.length_b   1.000
_cell.length_c   1.000
_cell.angle_alpha   90.00
_cell.angle_beta   90.00
_cell.angle_gamma   90.00
#
_symmetry.space_group_name_H-M   'P 1'
#
loop_
_entity.id
_entity.type
_entity.pdbx_description
1 polymer ?
#
loop_
_entity_poly.entity_id
_entity_poly.type
_entity_poly.pdbx_seq_one_letter_code
_entity_poly.pdbx_strand_id
1 'polypeptide(L)'
;MAQGDPSMPKKCTALIALPALKAHWLTGIGTVFKTYIMYSGNPSSYNEENSAKLGEIWNLPFVKGKTKLVLVDALYTLCDKGPQPDPRYKWAYNGLIAGTDPVAVETVSLQILNEKRKAMRGEPWPLSPPPLCVEAADKMYKLGTSQMKEIKIEHFGWKQDLLL
;
A
#
# COMPACT_ATOMS: atom_id res chain seq x y z
N MET A 1 16.00 11.63 -12.86
CA MET A 1 15.26 11.14 -11.69
C MET A 1 13.92 11.84 -11.67
N ALA A 2 12.80 11.11 -11.78
CA ALA A 2 11.50 11.72 -11.53
C ALA A 2 11.44 11.96 -10.01
N GLN A 3 11.77 13.16 -9.54
CA GLN A 3 11.40 13.61 -8.20
C GLN A 3 9.97 14.11 -8.30
N GLY A 4 9.08 13.72 -7.38
CA GLY A 4 7.70 14.17 -7.44
C GLY A 4 7.66 15.67 -7.14
N ASP A 5 7.38 16.47 -8.17
CA ASP A 5 7.23 17.91 -8.03
C ASP A 5 5.86 18.22 -7.39
N PRO A 6 5.80 19.01 -6.30
CA PRO A 6 4.53 19.41 -5.68
C PRO A 6 3.69 20.34 -6.57
N SER A 7 4.20 20.87 -7.68
CA SER A 7 3.47 21.83 -8.53
C SER A 7 2.13 21.28 -9.07
N MET A 8 2.10 20.00 -9.46
CA MET A 8 0.90 19.34 -9.98
C MET A 8 -0.13 19.06 -8.88
N PRO A 9 0.19 18.34 -7.77
CA PRO A 9 -0.78 18.09 -6.71
C PRO A 9 -1.27 19.37 -6.02
N LYS A 10 -0.48 20.47 -6.03
CA LYS A 10 -0.95 21.79 -5.59
C LYS A 10 -2.15 22.32 -6.40
N LYS A 11 -2.15 22.12 -7.72
CA LYS A 11 -3.21 22.54 -8.64
C LYS A 11 -4.44 21.65 -8.59
N CYS A 12 -4.28 20.39 -8.17
CA CYS A 12 -5.38 19.45 -8.04
C CYS A 12 -6.31 19.80 -6.86
N THR A 13 -7.61 19.65 -7.06
CA THR A 13 -8.65 19.70 -6.01
C THR A 13 -9.00 18.31 -5.46
N ALA A 14 -8.75 17.27 -6.25
CA ALA A 14 -8.91 15.87 -5.89
C ALA A 14 -7.75 15.03 -6.45
N LEU A 15 -7.40 13.96 -5.74
CA LEU A 15 -6.40 12.96 -6.13
C LEU A 15 -7.04 11.57 -6.12
N ILE A 16 -6.65 10.74 -7.08
CA ILE A 16 -6.92 9.30 -7.08
C ILE A 16 -5.56 8.61 -7.00
N ALA A 17 -5.35 7.79 -5.98
CA ALA A 17 -4.13 7.00 -5.85
C ALA A 17 -4.29 5.67 -6.59
N LEU A 18 -3.32 5.34 -7.46
CA LEU A 18 -3.30 4.12 -8.28
C LEU A 18 -2.05 3.25 -8.01
N PRO A 19 -1.84 2.74 -6.78
CA PRO A 19 -0.75 1.80 -6.49
C PRO A 19 -0.92 0.46 -7.19
N ALA A 20 0.20 -0.25 -7.37
CA ALA A 20 0.18 -1.69 -7.60
C ALA A 20 0.34 -2.44 -6.26
N LEU A 21 -0.33 -3.58 -6.12
CA LEU A 21 -0.19 -4.44 -4.94
C LEU A 21 1.14 -5.20 -4.97
N LYS A 22 2.09 -4.77 -4.12
CA LYS A 22 3.42 -5.39 -4.05
C LYS A 22 4.09 -5.29 -2.68
N ALA A 23 4.85 -6.32 -2.34
CA ALA A 23 5.87 -6.26 -1.31
C ALA A 23 7.03 -5.33 -1.74
N HIS A 24 7.85 -4.93 -0.77
CA HIS A 24 9.02 -4.11 -1.01
C HIS A 24 10.13 -4.40 0.01
N TRP A 25 11.33 -4.70 -0.48
CA TRP A 25 12.47 -5.12 0.36
C TRP A 25 12.93 -4.10 1.42
N LEU A 26 12.66 -2.80 1.25
CA LEU A 26 13.02 -1.77 2.22
C LEU A 26 11.89 -1.39 3.19
N THR A 27 10.64 -1.73 2.89
CA THR A 27 9.48 -1.20 3.63
C THR A 27 8.44 -2.26 3.98
N GLY A 28 8.74 -3.54 3.72
CA GLY A 28 7.81 -4.65 3.84
C GLY A 28 6.78 -4.64 2.70
N ILE A 29 5.98 -3.58 2.64
CA ILE A 29 4.99 -3.33 1.60
C ILE A 29 5.31 -2.05 0.81
N GLY A 30 4.92 -2.01 -0.46
CA GLY A 30 5.20 -0.91 -1.38
C GLY A 30 3.96 -0.47 -2.16
N THR A 31 2.81 -0.47 -1.49
CA THR A 31 1.48 -0.26 -2.10
C THR A 31 0.99 1.17 -1.83
N VAL A 32 -0.05 1.38 -1.01
CA VAL A 32 -0.78 2.65 -0.87
C VAL A 32 0.12 3.75 -0.34
N PHE A 33 0.66 3.63 0.87
CA PHE A 33 1.37 4.76 1.47
C PHE A 33 2.67 5.12 0.74
N LYS A 34 3.35 4.11 0.17
CA LYS A 34 4.55 4.33 -0.64
C LYS A 34 4.25 5.04 -1.96
N THR A 35 3.00 5.06 -2.43
CA THR A 35 2.62 5.76 -3.68
C THR A 35 2.96 7.24 -3.64
N TYR A 36 2.79 7.88 -2.48
CA TYR A 36 3.03 9.31 -2.35
C TYR A 36 4.49 9.64 -2.01
N ILE A 37 5.38 8.65 -1.89
CA ILE A 37 6.80 8.85 -1.54
C ILE A 37 7.49 9.91 -2.40
N MET A 38 7.07 10.06 -3.65
CA MET A 38 7.65 11.04 -4.56
C MET A 38 7.32 12.48 -4.18
N TYR A 39 6.20 12.73 -3.52
CA TYR A 39 5.79 14.05 -3.05
C TYR A 39 6.63 14.59 -1.89
N SER A 40 7.44 13.75 -1.24
CA SER A 40 8.34 14.22 -0.18
C SER A 40 9.52 15.03 -0.70
N GLY A 41 9.81 14.97 -2.01
CA GLY A 41 11.02 15.56 -2.61
C GLY A 41 12.33 14.82 -2.27
N ASN A 42 12.31 13.96 -1.25
CA ASN A 42 13.44 13.13 -0.82
C ASN A 42 12.95 11.70 -0.51
N PRO A 43 12.61 10.89 -1.52
CA PRO A 43 12.06 9.55 -1.29
C PRO A 43 13.02 8.62 -0.53
N SER A 44 14.33 8.84 -0.65
CA SER A 44 15.36 8.05 0.04
C SER A 44 15.27 8.12 1.56
N SER A 45 14.84 9.25 2.16
CA SER A 45 14.75 9.37 3.62
C SER A 45 13.75 8.39 4.23
N TYR A 46 12.79 7.90 3.45
CA TYR A 46 11.77 6.95 3.90
C TYR A 46 12.20 5.48 3.80
N ASN A 47 13.38 5.21 3.24
CA ASN A 47 13.92 3.86 3.14
C ASN A 47 14.64 3.41 4.42
N GLU A 48 15.15 4.35 5.21
CA GLU A 48 15.90 4.08 6.46
C GLU A 48 15.00 4.04 7.70
N GLU A 49 13.77 4.54 7.59
CA GLU A 49 12.86 4.76 8.73
C GLU A 49 11.81 3.64 8.91
N ASN A 50 12.16 2.41 8.53
CA ASN A 50 11.34 1.20 8.69
C ASN A 50 9.89 1.33 8.22
N SER A 51 9.64 2.11 7.17
CA SER A 51 8.31 2.44 6.61
C SER A 51 7.38 3.25 7.52
N ALA A 52 7.65 3.44 8.81
CA ALA A 52 6.70 4.10 9.72
C ALA A 52 6.32 5.52 9.25
N LYS A 53 7.29 6.31 8.76
CA LYS A 53 7.06 7.69 8.35
C LYS A 53 6.34 7.88 7.02
N LEU A 54 6.07 6.82 6.26
CA LEU A 54 5.34 6.92 4.98
C LEU A 54 3.99 7.65 5.11
N GLY A 55 3.33 7.53 6.27
CA GLY A 55 2.07 8.24 6.55
C GLY A 55 2.21 9.76 6.63
N GLU A 56 3.37 10.32 6.99
CA GLU A 56 3.51 11.77 7.13
C GLU A 56 3.33 12.53 5.80
N ILE A 57 3.70 11.87 4.70
CA ILE A 57 3.62 12.44 3.35
C ILE A 57 2.16 12.73 2.97
N TRP A 58 1.24 11.89 3.45
CA TRP A 58 -0.21 12.06 3.24
C TRP A 58 -0.79 13.24 4.01
N ASN A 59 -0.05 13.79 4.96
CA ASN A 59 -0.39 15.00 5.70
C ASN A 59 0.28 16.27 5.13
N LEU A 60 1.05 16.19 4.04
CA LEU A 60 1.61 17.39 3.40
C LEU A 60 0.49 18.34 2.94
N PRO A 61 0.65 19.67 3.09
CA PRO A 61 -0.45 20.63 2.86
C PRO A 61 -1.09 20.56 1.47
N PHE A 62 -0.32 20.12 0.46
CA PHE A 62 -0.79 20.07 -0.92
C PHE A 62 -1.43 18.73 -1.32
N VAL A 63 -1.46 17.72 -0.45
CA VAL A 63 -2.17 16.43 -0.68
C VAL A 63 -3.16 16.08 0.42
N LYS A 64 -3.00 16.62 1.64
CA LYS A 64 -3.85 16.31 2.79
C LYS A 64 -5.33 16.52 2.45
N GLY A 65 -6.13 15.48 2.65
CA GLY A 65 -7.57 15.49 2.37
C GLY A 65 -7.95 15.56 0.89
N LYS A 66 -7.00 15.55 -0.04
CA LYS A 66 -7.27 15.59 -1.49
C LYS A 66 -7.50 14.19 -2.08
N THR A 67 -6.93 13.14 -1.50
CA THR A 67 -7.17 11.76 -1.95
C THR A 67 -8.63 11.39 -1.72
N LYS A 68 -9.38 11.15 -2.80
CA LYS A 68 -10.80 10.79 -2.75
C LYS A 68 -11.04 9.31 -2.99
N LEU A 69 -10.09 8.64 -3.62
CA LEU A 69 -10.13 7.21 -3.92
C LEU A 69 -8.72 6.65 -3.94
N VAL A 70 -8.54 5.49 -3.34
CA VAL A 70 -7.40 4.60 -3.56
C VAL A 70 -7.91 3.42 -4.35
N LEU A 71 -7.30 3.15 -5.50
CA LEU A 71 -7.62 2.02 -6.37
C LEU A 71 -6.32 1.25 -6.64
N VAL A 72 -6.14 0.15 -5.93
CA VAL A 72 -4.98 -0.73 -6.03
C VAL A 72 -5.16 -1.66 -7.22
N ASP A 73 -4.20 -1.62 -8.14
CA ASP A 73 -4.02 -2.64 -9.17
C ASP A 73 -3.50 -3.93 -8.53
N ALA A 74 -4.37 -4.94 -8.47
CA ALA A 74 -4.06 -6.28 -8.03
C ALA A 74 -4.26 -7.30 -9.16
N LEU A 75 -4.06 -6.90 -10.43
CA LEU A 75 -4.12 -7.83 -11.56
C LEU A 75 -2.92 -8.79 -11.51
N TYR A 76 -1.72 -8.23 -11.38
CA TYR A 76 -0.45 -8.97 -11.31
C TYR A 76 0.42 -8.49 -10.16
N THR A 77 0.39 -9.25 -9.08
CA THR A 77 0.87 -8.86 -7.76
C THR A 77 2.21 -9.48 -7.46
N LEU A 78 2.99 -8.87 -6.55
CA LEU A 78 4.31 -9.35 -6.13
C LEU A 78 4.31 -9.56 -4.61
N CYS A 79 4.35 -10.81 -4.13
CA CYS A 79 4.14 -11.11 -2.70
C CYS A 79 5.41 -11.08 -1.87
N ASP A 80 6.58 -11.10 -2.50
CA ASP A 80 7.86 -11.03 -1.82
C ASP A 80 8.88 -10.27 -2.66
N LYS A 81 9.90 -9.77 -1.97
CA LYS A 81 10.95 -8.94 -2.57
C LYS A 81 10.37 -7.69 -3.23
N GLY A 82 10.85 -7.32 -4.41
CA GLY A 82 10.61 -6.02 -5.02
C GLY A 82 11.73 -5.02 -4.72
N PRO A 83 11.72 -3.83 -5.35
CA PRO A 83 10.74 -3.40 -6.33
C PRO A 83 10.89 -4.09 -7.70
N GLN A 84 12.05 -4.69 -7.99
CA GLN A 84 12.25 -5.49 -9.19
C GLN A 84 11.42 -6.78 -9.09
N PRO A 85 10.61 -7.10 -10.11
CA PRO A 85 9.78 -8.29 -10.08
C PRO A 85 10.64 -9.55 -10.21
N ASP A 86 10.43 -10.49 -9.30
CA ASP A 86 10.91 -11.85 -9.42
C ASP A 86 9.70 -12.75 -9.77
N PRO A 87 9.70 -13.45 -10.92
CA PRO A 87 8.59 -14.29 -11.34
C PRO A 87 8.17 -15.34 -10.29
N ARG A 88 9.09 -15.79 -9.43
CA ARG A 88 8.81 -16.76 -8.36
C ARG A 88 7.82 -16.24 -7.32
N TYR A 89 7.75 -14.92 -7.14
CA TYR A 89 6.88 -14.26 -6.17
C TYR A 89 5.75 -13.49 -6.84
N LYS A 90 5.61 -13.61 -8.16
CA LYS A 90 4.58 -12.93 -8.94
C LYS A 90 3.41 -13.88 -9.17
N TRP A 91 2.19 -13.39 -9.04
CA TRP A 91 1.00 -14.16 -9.41
C TRP A 91 -0.11 -13.24 -9.93
N ALA A 92 -1.08 -13.84 -10.63
CA ALA A 92 -2.26 -13.14 -11.08
C ALA A 92 -3.34 -13.25 -9.99
N TYR A 93 -3.58 -12.16 -9.25
CA TYR A 93 -4.72 -12.09 -8.32
C TYR A 93 -6.00 -11.68 -9.06
N ASN A 94 -5.89 -11.08 -10.25
CA ASN A 94 -7.01 -10.74 -11.15
C ASN A 94 -8.06 -9.83 -10.52
N GLY A 95 -7.63 -8.92 -9.63
CA GLY A 95 -8.54 -8.06 -8.87
C GLY A 95 -8.14 -6.59 -8.87
N LEU A 96 -9.06 -5.77 -8.38
CA LEU A 96 -8.82 -4.38 -8.00
C LEU A 96 -9.30 -4.20 -6.56
N ILE A 97 -8.56 -3.46 -5.74
CA ILE A 97 -8.96 -3.13 -4.37
C ILE A 97 -9.23 -1.64 -4.31
N ALA A 98 -10.45 -1.25 -3.96
CA ALA A 98 -10.88 0.14 -3.96
C ALA A 98 -11.40 0.57 -2.60
N GLY A 99 -11.08 1.80 -2.19
CA GLY A 99 -11.63 2.38 -0.97
C GLY A 99 -11.27 3.86 -0.80
N THR A 100 -11.97 4.51 0.12
CA THR A 100 -11.75 5.94 0.45
C THR A 100 -10.85 6.12 1.67
N ASP A 101 -10.77 5.12 2.55
CA ASP A 101 -9.84 5.08 3.68
C ASP A 101 -8.51 4.45 3.20
N PRO A 102 -7.41 5.21 3.12
CA PRO A 102 -6.13 4.69 2.64
C PRO A 102 -5.49 3.67 3.58
N VAL A 103 -5.75 3.76 4.89
CA VAL A 103 -5.23 2.80 5.88
C VAL A 103 -5.96 1.48 5.70
N ALA A 104 -7.29 1.51 5.60
CA ALA A 104 -8.08 0.30 5.41
C ALA A 104 -7.69 -0.45 4.12
N VAL A 105 -7.47 0.28 3.03
CA VAL A 105 -7.04 -0.31 1.75
C VAL A 105 -5.64 -0.91 1.84
N GLU A 106 -4.70 -0.28 2.55
CA GLU A 106 -3.36 -0.87 2.79
C GLU A 106 -3.44 -2.10 3.69
N THR A 107 -4.30 -2.09 4.71
CA THR A 107 -4.52 -3.24 5.61
C THR A 107 -5.06 -4.45 4.85
N VAL A 108 -6.09 -4.26 4.01
CA VAL A 108 -6.64 -5.33 3.16
C VAL A 108 -5.58 -5.83 2.17
N SER A 109 -4.83 -4.91 1.56
CA SER A 109 -3.71 -5.23 0.66
C SER A 109 -2.66 -6.09 1.34
N LEU A 110 -2.28 -5.74 2.57
CA LEU A 110 -1.32 -6.48 3.37
C LEU A 110 -1.83 -7.87 3.75
N GLN A 111 -3.12 -8.02 4.10
CA GLN A 111 -3.73 -9.32 4.35
C GLN A 111 -3.61 -10.23 3.13
N ILE A 112 -3.98 -9.75 1.94
CA ILE A 112 -3.88 -10.52 0.70
C ILE A 112 -2.44 -10.98 0.43
N LEU A 113 -1.46 -10.08 0.61
CA LEU A 113 -0.04 -10.46 0.45
C LEU A 113 0.36 -11.55 1.46
N ASN A 114 0.00 -11.39 2.74
CA ASN A 114 0.36 -12.34 3.78
C ASN A 114 -0.29 -13.71 3.57
N GLU A 115 -1.56 -13.76 3.19
CA GLU A 115 -2.24 -15.03 2.88
C GLU A 115 -1.64 -15.68 1.63
N LYS A 116 -1.24 -14.91 0.61
CA LYS A 116 -0.50 -15.48 -0.53
C LYS A 116 0.83 -16.08 -0.09
N ARG A 117 1.59 -15.36 0.74
CA ARG A 117 2.89 -15.81 1.26
C ARG A 117 2.73 -17.11 2.07
N LYS A 118 1.73 -17.16 2.95
CA LYS A 118 1.40 -18.34 3.75
C LYS A 118 1.01 -19.53 2.85
N ALA A 119 0.15 -19.31 1.85
CA ALA A 119 -0.24 -20.36 0.91
C ALA A 119 0.95 -20.90 0.08
N MET A 120 1.93 -20.05 -0.26
CA MET A 120 3.11 -20.46 -1.02
C MET A 120 4.11 -21.30 -0.20
N ARG A 121 4.25 -21.04 1.10
CA ARG A 121 5.24 -21.73 1.95
C ARG A 121 4.65 -22.82 2.85
N GLY A 122 3.35 -22.77 3.13
CA GLY A 122 2.69 -23.66 4.10
C GLY A 122 2.99 -23.33 5.57
N GLU A 123 3.77 -22.29 5.84
CA GLU A 123 4.19 -21.85 7.18
C GLU A 123 4.21 -20.31 7.29
N PRO A 124 4.25 -19.74 8.51
CA PRO A 124 4.37 -18.30 8.70
C PRO A 124 5.59 -17.72 7.98
N TRP A 125 5.33 -16.79 7.06
CA TRP A 125 6.37 -16.11 6.30
C TRP A 125 6.19 -14.59 6.39
N PRO A 126 6.58 -13.97 7.52
CA PRO A 126 6.40 -12.53 7.71
C PRO A 126 7.21 -11.72 6.70
N LEU A 127 6.74 -10.51 6.39
CA LEU A 127 7.51 -9.53 5.64
C LEU A 127 8.69 -9.05 6.47
N SER A 128 9.85 -8.89 5.81
CA SER A 128 11.06 -8.32 6.41
C SER A 128 11.61 -7.23 5.48
N PRO A 129 11.68 -5.97 5.92
CA PRO A 129 11.27 -5.48 7.24
C PRO A 129 9.74 -5.54 7.44
N PRO A 130 9.25 -5.48 8.69
CA PRO A 130 7.81 -5.41 8.96
C PRO A 130 7.19 -4.13 8.36
N PRO A 131 5.94 -4.18 7.88
CA PRO A 131 5.26 -3.06 7.24
C PRO A 131 4.69 -2.08 8.28
N LEU A 132 5.56 -1.45 9.08
CA LEU A 132 5.16 -0.55 10.17
C LEU A 132 4.31 0.64 9.70
N CYS A 133 4.39 1.00 8.41
CA CYS A 133 3.56 2.05 7.81
C CYS A 133 2.07 1.90 8.08
N VAL A 134 1.54 0.67 8.17
CA VAL A 134 0.10 0.42 8.33
C VAL A 134 -0.39 0.89 9.70
N GLU A 135 0.24 0.39 10.76
CA GLU A 135 -0.11 0.77 12.13
C GLU A 135 0.24 2.24 12.42
N ALA A 136 1.36 2.74 11.88
CA ALA A 136 1.74 4.14 12.04
C ALA A 136 0.73 5.08 11.37
N ALA A 137 0.23 4.74 10.17
CA ALA A 137 -0.75 5.56 9.46
C ALA A 137 -2.07 5.70 10.22
N ASP A 138 -2.52 4.63 10.88
CA ASP A 138 -3.65 4.64 11.82
C ASP A 138 -3.31 5.46 13.07
N LYS A 139 -2.36 4.96 13.88
CA LYS A 139 -2.18 5.41 15.25
C LYS A 139 -1.48 6.75 15.37
N MET A 140 -0.47 7.00 14.54
CA MET A 140 0.35 8.21 14.61
C MET A 140 -0.19 9.31 13.71
N TYR A 141 -0.53 8.99 12.46
CA TYR A 141 -0.90 9.99 11.46
C TYR A 141 -2.41 10.22 11.29
N LYS A 142 -3.24 9.38 11.93
CA LYS A 142 -4.71 9.50 11.95
C LYS A 142 -5.33 9.56 10.54
N LEU A 143 -4.87 8.68 9.66
CA LEU A 143 -5.24 8.68 8.24
C LEU A 143 -6.40 7.73 7.91
N GLY A 144 -6.88 6.95 8.89
CA GLY A 144 -7.86 5.89 8.71
C GLY A 144 -7.75 4.82 9.79
N THR A 145 -8.35 3.64 9.56
CA THR A 145 -8.29 2.49 10.49
C THR A 145 -7.50 1.31 9.92
N SER A 146 -6.63 0.74 10.75
CA SER A 146 -5.92 -0.53 10.46
C SER A 146 -6.59 -1.74 11.12
N GLN A 147 -7.68 -1.52 11.86
CA GLN A 147 -8.38 -2.57 12.60
C GLN A 147 -9.27 -3.38 11.66
N MET A 148 -8.86 -4.60 11.30
CA MET A 148 -9.57 -5.40 10.29
C MET A 148 -11.05 -5.66 10.65
N LYS A 149 -11.37 -5.75 11.94
CA LYS A 149 -12.75 -5.89 12.44
C LYS A 149 -13.66 -4.67 12.17
N GLU A 150 -13.06 -3.50 11.90
CA GLU A 150 -13.77 -2.24 11.61
C GLU A 150 -13.85 -1.98 10.10
N ILE A 151 -13.09 -2.74 9.29
CA ILE A 151 -13.05 -2.60 7.84
C ILE A 151 -14.17 -3.46 7.24
N LYS A 152 -15.19 -2.81 6.69
CA LYS A 152 -16.22 -3.49 5.90
C LYS A 152 -15.69 -3.78 4.50
N ILE A 153 -15.63 -5.07 4.15
CA ILE A 153 -15.19 -5.53 2.84
C ILE A 153 -16.40 -6.02 2.05
N GLU A 154 -16.64 -5.42 0.88
CA GLU A 154 -17.62 -5.90 -0.08
C GLU A 154 -16.87 -6.46 -1.29
N HIS A 155 -17.15 -7.73 -1.62
CA HIS A 155 -16.51 -8.43 -2.74
C HIS A 155 -17.51 -8.68 -3.86
N PHE A 156 -17.11 -8.34 -5.08
CA PHE A 156 -17.88 -8.57 -6.30
C PHE A 156 -17.02 -9.32 -7.32
N GLY A 157 -17.60 -10.33 -7.97
CA GLY A 157 -16.93 -11.10 -9.01
C GLY A 157 -16.40 -12.45 -8.54
N TRP A 158 -15.22 -12.82 -9.06
CA TRP A 158 -14.67 -14.17 -9.00
C TRP A 158 -14.23 -14.56 -7.58
N LYS A 159 -14.71 -15.70 -7.07
CA LYS A 159 -14.41 -16.15 -5.68
C LYS A 159 -13.28 -17.16 -5.55
N GLN A 160 -12.87 -17.81 -6.65
CA GLN A 160 -11.78 -18.78 -6.60
C GLN A 160 -10.49 -18.06 -6.20
N ASP A 161 -9.70 -18.69 -5.32
CA ASP A 161 -8.42 -18.18 -4.85
C ASP A 161 -8.50 -16.80 -4.15
N LEU A 162 -9.68 -16.45 -3.62
CA LEU A 162 -9.88 -15.25 -2.82
C LEU A 162 -9.08 -15.36 -1.51
N LEU A 163 -8.26 -14.35 -1.23
CA LEU A 163 -7.38 -14.26 -0.06
C LEU A 163 -7.88 -13.25 0.99
N LEU A 164 -9.21 -13.14 1.11
CA LEU A 164 -9.93 -12.23 2.02
C LEU A 164 -10.69 -13.02 3.10
#